data_AF-A0A432G274-F1
#
_entry.id   AF-A0A432G274-F1
#
_cell.length_a   1.000
_cell.length_b   1.000
_cell.length_c   1.000
_cell.angle_alpha   90.00
_cell.angle_beta   90.00
_cell.angle_gamma   90.00
#
_symmetry.space_group_name_H-M   'P 1'
#
loop_
_entity.id
_entity.type
_entity.pdbx_description
1 polymer ?
#
loop_
_entity_poly.entity_id
_entity_poly.type
_entity_poly.pdbx_seq_one_letter_code
_entity_poly.pdbx_strand_id
1 'polypeptide(L)' 'MRIFFLFKSILFISALSLTATLVPAQDSSPAIATLLQIEGGVEVVTDKSPKGRRGRDGMLLFAGNKIRTSGKSKA' A
#
# COMPACT_ATOMS: atom_id res chain seq x y z
N MET A 1 6.41 34.70 37.35
CA MET A 1 5.69 33.40 37.33
C MET A 1 5.13 33.03 35.95
N ARG A 2 4.41 33.92 35.24
CA ARG A 2 3.81 33.62 33.92
C ARG A 2 4.80 33.22 32.82
N ILE A 3 5.94 33.91 32.70
CA ILE A 3 6.94 33.68 31.64
C ILE A 3 7.65 32.33 31.81
N PHE A 4 7.96 31.93 33.05
CA PHE A 4 8.54 30.61 33.35
C PHE A 4 7.61 29.45 32.96
N PHE A 5 6.29 29.64 33.11
CA PHE A 5 5.31 28.66 32.68
C PHE A 5 5.26 28.51 31.15
N LEU A 6 5.37 29.62 30.42
CA LEU A 6 5.41 29.62 28.95
C LEU A 6 6.65 28.89 28.42
N PHE A 7 7.83 29.14 28.99
CA PHE A 7 9.04 28.42 28.59
C PHE A 7 8.95 26.92 28.88
N LYS A 8 8.35 26.54 30.01
CA LYS A 8 8.16 25.14 30.39
C LYS A 8 7.20 24.40 29.44
N SER A 9 6.12 25.05 29.01
CA SER A 9 5.20 24.45 28.04
C SER A 9 5.82 24.32 26.65
N ILE A 10 6.58 25.32 26.21
CA ILE A 10 7.27 25.28 24.90
C ILE A 10 8.30 24.14 24.87
N LEU A 11 9.10 23.99 25.92
CA LEU A 11 10.06 22.89 26.04
C LEU A 11 9.37 21.52 26.04
N PHE A 12 8.21 21.41 26.69
CA PHE A 12 7.45 20.16 26.72
C PHE A 12 6.88 19.79 25.35
N ILE A 13 6.31 20.75 24.61
CA ILE A 13 5.80 20.54 23.26
C ILE A 13 6.95 20.17 22.31
N SER A 14 8.10 20.85 22.42
CA SER A 14 9.29 20.56 21.61
C SER A 14 9.82 19.15 21.86
N ALA A 15 9.88 18.71 23.11
CA ALA A 15 10.30 17.36 23.46
C ALA A 15 9.31 16.31 22.93
N LEU A 16 8.01 16.58 23.02
CA LEU A 16 6.96 15.69 22.53
C LEU A 16 7.01 15.54 21.00
N SER A 17 7.24 16.62 20.25
CA SER A 17 7.39 16.56 18.79
C SER A 17 8.62 15.76 18.34
N LEU A 18 9.66 15.66 19.17
CA LEU A 18 10.86 14.87 18.87
C LEU A 18 10.62 13.35 18.99
N THR A 19 9.58 12.95 19.73
CA THR A 19 9.20 11.53 19.88
C THR A 19 8.25 11.02 18.79
N ALA A 20 7.79 11.91 17.89
CA ALA A 20 6.96 11.52 16.77
C ALA A 20 7.82 10.74 15.75
N THR A 21 7.61 9.43 15.68
CA THR A 21 8.22 8.60 14.65
C THR A 21 7.59 8.94 13.30
N LEU A 22 8.42 9.29 12.32
CA LEU A 22 7.97 9.50 10.95
C LEU A 22 7.60 8.13 10.37
N VAL A 23 6.31 7.79 10.42
CA VAL A 23 5.78 6.63 9.69
C VAL A 23 5.56 7.06 8.24
N PRO A 24 6.15 6.36 7.25
CA PRO A 24 5.84 6.61 5.85
C PRO A 24 4.33 6.43 5.65
N ALA A 25 3.65 7.46 5.16
CA ALA A 25 2.24 7.36 4.80
C ALA A 25 2.02 6.45 3.57
N GLN A 26 3.09 6.16 2.83
CA GLN A 26 3.05 5.34 1.63
C GLN A 26 3.70 3.98 1.88
N ASP A 27 3.00 2.94 1.43
CA ASP A 27 3.55 1.59 1.43
C ASP A 27 4.80 1.54 0.55
N SER A 28 5.79 0.78 1.01
CA SER A 28 7.01 0.47 0.25
C SER A 28 6.72 -0.31 -1.04
N SER A 29 5.55 -0.94 -1.16
CA SER A 29 5.09 -1.63 -2.37
C SER A 29 3.69 -1.16 -2.76
N PRO A 30 3.55 0.03 -3.39
CA PRO A 30 2.25 0.52 -3.80
C PRO A 30 1.67 -0.36 -4.92
N ALA A 31 0.34 -0.47 -4.94
CA ALA A 31 -0.37 -1.06 -6.07
C ALA A 31 -0.18 -0.17 -7.31
N ILE A 32 0.13 -0.79 -8.44
CA ILE A 32 0.38 -0.11 -9.72
C ILE A 32 -0.82 -0.17 -10.66
N ALA A 33 -1.75 -1.10 -10.44
CA ALA A 33 -2.97 -1.25 -11.23
C ALA A 33 -4.07 -1.98 -10.43
N THR A 34 -5.29 -1.96 -10.95
CA THR A 34 -6.44 -2.69 -10.40
C THR A 34 -7.14 -3.42 -11.54
N LEU A 35 -7.52 -4.68 -11.32
CA LEU A 35 -8.33 -5.44 -12.27
C LEU A 35 -9.78 -4.93 -12.24
N LEU A 36 -10.32 -4.60 -13.40
CA LEU A 36 -11.69 -4.12 -13.57
C LEU A 36 -12.32 -4.83 -14.77
N GLN A 37 -13.57 -5.27 -14.62
CA GLN A 37 -14.36 -5.90 -15.69
C GLN A 37 -13.70 -7.16 -16.25
N ILE A 38 -13.19 -8.01 -15.37
CA ILE A 38 -12.60 -9.29 -15.80
C ILE A 38 -13.66 -10.26 -16.34
N GLU A 39 -13.38 -10.81 -17.51
CA GLU A 39 -14.19 -11.87 -18.13
C GLU A 39 -13.37 -13.17 -18.17
N GLY A 40 -13.98 -14.30 -17.79
CA GLY A 40 -13.37 -15.62 -17.93
C GLY A 40 -12.33 -16.00 -16.88
N GLY A 41 -11.38 -16.86 -17.27
CA GLY A 41 -10.30 -17.38 -16.44
C GLY A 41 -9.06 -16.50 -16.52
N VAL A 42 -9.00 -15.51 -15.62
CA VAL A 42 -7.83 -14.65 -15.40
C VAL A 42 -7.10 -15.13 -14.14
N GLU A 43 -5.79 -15.24 -14.21
CA GLU A 43 -4.91 -15.59 -13.10
C GLU A 43 -3.79 -14.56 -12.97
N VAL A 44 -3.47 -14.20 -11.74
CA VAL A 44 -2.35 -13.34 -11.38
C VAL A 44 -1.26 -14.22 -10.79
N VAL A 45 -0.15 -14.37 -11.49
CA VAL A 45 1.02 -15.13 -11.04
C VAL A 45 2.15 -14.18 -10.65
N THR A 46 3.02 -14.65 -9.77
CA THR A 46 4.27 -13.97 -9.44
C THR A 46 5.40 -14.96 -9.54
N ASP A 47 6.64 -14.48 -9.69
CA ASP A 47 7.81 -15.37 -9.77
C ASP A 47 7.98 -16.20 -8.49
N LYS A 48 7.47 -15.70 -7.35
CA LYS A 48 7.47 -16.40 -6.06
C LYS A 48 6.31 -17.39 -5.90
N SER A 49 5.21 -17.23 -6.65
CA SER A 49 4.02 -18.08 -6.57
C SER A 49 3.55 -18.48 -7.98
N PRO A 50 4.13 -19.56 -8.54
CA PRO A 50 3.87 -19.97 -9.92
C PRO A 50 2.47 -20.57 -10.12
N LYS A 51 1.82 -21.02 -9.03
CA LYS A 51 0.41 -21.46 -9.04
C LYS A 51 -0.58 -20.32 -9.23
N GLY A 52 -0.17 -19.08 -8.97
CA GLY A 52 -1.00 -17.90 -9.15
C GLY A 52 -2.20 -17.81 -8.23
N ARG A 53 -2.92 -16.70 -8.37
CA ARG A 53 -4.21 -16.43 -7.72
C ARG A 53 -5.22 -16.14 -8.82
N ARG A 54 -6.43 -16.68 -8.71
CA ARG A 54 -7.50 -16.31 -9.63
C ARG A 54 -7.79 -14.81 -9.52
N GLY A 55 -7.75 -14.12 -10.67
CA GLY A 55 -8.08 -12.70 -10.80
C GLY A 55 -9.53 -12.45 -10.41
N ARG A 56 -9.76 -11.33 -9.72
CA ARG A 56 -11.08 -10.85 -9.28
C ARG A 56 -11.21 -9.36 -9.57
N ASP A 57 -12.43 -8.89 -9.82
CA ASP A 57 -12.69 -7.46 -9.91
C ASP A 57 -12.28 -6.76 -8.61
N GLY A 58 -11.61 -5.62 -8.75
CA GLY A 58 -11.05 -4.87 -7.63
C GLY A 58 -9.72 -5.44 -7.09
N MET A 59 -9.15 -6.47 -7.71
CA MET A 59 -7.85 -6.99 -7.29
C MET A 59 -6.73 -5.98 -7.61
N LEU A 60 -6.02 -5.57 -6.57
CA LEU A 60 -4.81 -4.74 -6.70
C LEU A 60 -3.66 -5.57 -7.29
N LEU A 61 -2.96 -4.95 -8.23
CA LEU A 61 -1.78 -5.48 -8.87
C LEU A 61 -0.55 -4.71 -8.41
N PHE A 62 0.52 -5.44 -8.18
CA PHE A 62 1.79 -4.92 -7.68
C PHE A 62 2.89 -5.20 -8.71
N ALA A 63 4.02 -4.50 -8.60
CA ALA A 63 5.17 -4.75 -9.45
C ALA A 63 5.61 -6.22 -9.34
N GLY A 64 5.85 -6.86 -10.50
CA GLY A 64 6.19 -8.29 -10.58
C GLY A 64 4.98 -9.23 -10.69
N ASN A 65 3.75 -8.72 -10.61
CA ASN A 65 2.57 -9.49 -10.99
C ASN A 65 2.54 -9.69 -12.50
N LYS A 66 2.21 -10.91 -12.93
CA LYS A 66 1.99 -11.27 -14.33
C LYS A 66 0.56 -11.79 -14.48
N ILE A 67 -0.14 -11.33 -15.51
CA ILE A 67 -1.50 -11.78 -15.81
C ILE A 67 -1.43 -12.94 -16.81
N ARG A 68 -2.09 -14.04 -16.48
CA ARG A 68 -2.39 -15.15 -17.39
C ARG A 68 -3.87 -15.15 -17.70
N THR A 69 -4.21 -15.19 -18.97
CA THR A 69 -5.59 -15.30 -19.44
C THR A 69 -5.75 -16.59 -20.23
N SER A 70 -6.96 -17.16 -20.25
CA SER A 70 -7.24 -18.41 -20.95
C SER A 70 -8.45 -18.27 -21.89
N GLY A 71 -8.38 -18.84 -23.09
CA GLY A 71 -9.50 -18.84 -24.04
C GLY A 71 -10.00 -17.42 -24.38
N LYS A 72 -11.30 -17.16 -24.11
CA LYS A 72 -11.97 -15.88 -24.40
C LYS A 72 -11.90 -14.88 -23.23
N SER A 73 -10.92 -15.01 -22.33
CA SER A 73 -10.84 -14.17 -21.13
C SER A 73 -10.35 -12.74 -21.44
N LYS A 74 -10.80 -11.77 -20.64
CA LYS A 74 -10.37 -10.36 -20.69
C LYS A 74 -10.00 -9.88 -19.28
N ALA A 75 -8.97 -9.05 -19.20
CA ALA A 75 -8.40 -8.52 -17.96
C ALA A 75 -7.98 -7.07 -18.14
#